data_AF-A0A7X3WPJ4-F1
#
_entry.id   AF-A0A7X3WPJ4-F1
#
_cell.length_a   1.000
_cell.length_b   1.000
_cell.length_c   1.000
_cell.angle_alpha   90.00
_cell.angle_beta   90.00
_cell.angle_gamma   90.00
#
_symmetry.space_group_name_H-M   'P 1'
#
loop_
_entity.id
_entity.type
_entity.pdbx_description
1 polymer ?
#
loop_
_entity_poly.entity_id
_entity_poly.type
_entity_poly.pdbx_seq_one_letter_code
_entity_poly.pdbx_strand_id
1 'polypeptide(L)'
;PLNEPLCKEDFDSYKDFQEFDDETLWNYEVGFKSSFENLTVNGSVFYSDIDDLGVNIDAGMCSSRVTISVPESHTAGAELEISARPTRSLHVSFSGSYVEAEFDSTVTAPDGSVLHGIEDGNRIPSVPEWQLSGSATYMLPGVLSADESYITASWQYVDTSITQSGDQVPGEDIFPTNFAYAGTPADQTTKVDLTLNSYHLFNLSAGLVYEALELTIFAKNITDENPKLSFDRERGGGARLGYRVGQPRTFGVTARMYF
;
A
#
# COMPACT_ATOMS: atom_id res chain seq x y z
N PRO A 1 25.58 7.75 3.12
CA PRO A 1 26.87 7.43 3.79
C PRO A 1 26.66 6.99 5.24
N LEU A 2 27.08 5.76 5.56
CA LEU A 2 27.06 5.20 6.91
C LEU A 2 28.04 5.97 7.81
N ASN A 3 27.62 6.27 9.05
CA ASN A 3 28.47 6.99 10.01
C ASN A 3 29.46 6.03 10.67
N GLU A 4 30.55 5.72 9.96
CA GLU A 4 31.55 4.71 10.34
C GLU A 4 32.03 4.79 11.81
N PRO A 5 32.34 5.97 12.39
CA PRO A 5 32.75 6.05 13.80
C PRO A 5 31.70 5.59 14.82
N LEU A 6 30.41 5.69 14.49
CA LEU A 6 29.30 5.37 15.40
C LEU A 6 28.60 4.05 15.06
N CYS A 7 28.79 3.52 13.85
CA CYS A 7 27.99 2.44 13.27
C CYS A 7 28.89 1.40 12.57
N LYS A 8 29.91 0.92 13.29
CA LYS A 8 30.94 0.06 12.71
C LYS A 8 30.41 -1.29 12.21
N GLU A 9 29.50 -1.92 12.95
CA GLU A 9 28.87 -3.18 12.54
C GLU A 9 28.02 -3.02 11.27
N ASP A 10 27.25 -1.93 11.18
CA ASP A 10 26.50 -1.58 9.97
C ASP A 10 27.46 -1.31 8.80
N PHE A 11 28.54 -0.55 9.04
CA PHE A 11 29.54 -0.28 8.02
C PHE A 11 30.18 -1.55 7.49
N ASP A 12 30.61 -2.47 8.36
CA ASP A 12 31.25 -3.73 7.95
C ASP A 12 30.30 -4.61 7.12
N SER A 13 28.99 -4.54 7.39
CA SER A 13 27.95 -5.31 6.68
C SER A 13 27.56 -4.70 5.33
N TYR A 14 27.58 -3.36 5.20
CA TYR A 14 27.02 -2.66 4.04
C TYR A 14 28.03 -1.81 3.23
N LYS A 15 29.32 -1.85 3.59
CA LYS A 15 30.39 -1.12 2.89
C LYS A 15 30.50 -1.46 1.40
N ASP A 16 30.06 -2.65 1.01
CA ASP A 16 30.15 -3.12 -0.38
C ASP A 16 28.90 -2.74 -1.22
N PHE A 17 27.88 -2.15 -0.59
CA PHE A 17 26.65 -1.64 -1.22
C PHE A 17 26.59 -0.10 -1.26
N GLN A 18 27.75 0.56 -1.34
CA GLN A 18 27.82 2.04 -1.40
C GLN A 18 27.71 2.58 -2.82
N GLU A 19 27.83 1.71 -3.82
CA GLU A 19 27.61 1.99 -5.25
C GLU A 19 26.34 1.25 -5.69
N PHE A 20 25.54 1.88 -6.54
CA PHE A 20 24.34 1.31 -7.12
C PHE A 20 24.43 1.46 -8.63
N ASP A 21 23.99 0.42 -9.34
CA ASP A 21 23.87 0.43 -10.78
C ASP A 21 22.59 1.17 -11.21
N ASP A 22 22.51 1.55 -12.48
CA ASP A 22 21.32 2.17 -13.03
C ASP A 22 20.20 1.12 -13.12
N GLU A 23 19.10 1.32 -12.41
CA GLU A 23 17.89 0.49 -12.54
C GLU A 23 17.31 0.62 -13.95
N THR A 24 17.15 -0.51 -14.65
CA THR A 24 16.52 -0.54 -15.98
C THR A 24 15.38 -1.54 -16.03
N LEU A 25 14.41 -1.33 -16.93
CA LEU A 25 13.29 -2.25 -17.05
C LEU A 25 12.76 -2.36 -18.48
N TRP A 26 12.24 -3.54 -18.81
CA TRP A 26 11.45 -3.81 -19.99
C TRP A 26 10.00 -4.09 -19.62
N ASN A 27 9.09 -3.20 -20.00
CA ASN A 27 7.65 -3.40 -19.80
C ASN A 27 6.95 -3.85 -21.09
N TYR A 28 6.23 -4.95 -20.99
CA TYR A 28 5.37 -5.51 -22.03
C TYR A 28 3.92 -5.37 -21.56
N GLU A 29 3.08 -4.68 -22.33
CA GLU A 29 1.68 -4.48 -21.98
C GLU A 29 0.77 -4.76 -23.17
N VAL A 30 -0.33 -5.45 -22.91
CA VAL A 30 -1.41 -5.66 -23.88
C VAL A 30 -2.73 -5.32 -23.21
N GLY A 31 -3.54 -4.48 -23.85
CA GLY A 31 -4.83 -4.08 -23.31
C GLY A 31 -5.85 -3.71 -24.37
N PHE A 32 -7.07 -3.48 -23.90
CA PHE A 32 -8.19 -3.02 -24.70
C PHE A 32 -8.89 -1.85 -24.02
N LYS A 33 -9.52 -1.01 -24.84
CA LYS A 33 -10.40 0.07 -24.40
C LYS A 33 -11.66 0.03 -25.23
N SER A 34 -12.80 -0.08 -24.57
CA SER A 34 -14.11 -0.21 -25.21
C SER A 34 -15.08 0.80 -24.63
N SER A 35 -15.81 1.49 -25.51
CA SER A 35 -16.85 2.44 -25.12
C SER A 35 -18.12 2.17 -25.91
N PHE A 36 -19.21 2.00 -25.18
CA PHE A 36 -20.58 1.83 -25.64
C PHE A 36 -21.43 2.97 -25.06
N GLU A 37 -22.69 3.09 -25.48
CA GLU A 37 -23.57 4.20 -25.08
C GLU A 37 -23.67 4.38 -23.55
N ASN A 38 -23.77 3.28 -22.80
CA ASN A 38 -23.96 3.28 -21.36
C ASN A 38 -22.93 2.43 -20.59
N LEU A 39 -21.85 2.01 -21.24
CA LEU A 39 -20.84 1.13 -20.67
C LEU A 39 -19.47 1.46 -21.24
N THR A 40 -18.49 1.65 -20.39
CA THR A 40 -17.07 1.69 -20.74
C THR A 40 -16.38 0.54 -20.01
N VAL A 41 -15.55 -0.20 -20.73
CA VAL A 41 -14.70 -1.26 -20.17
C VAL A 41 -13.30 -1.11 -20.72
N ASN A 42 -12.33 -0.99 -19.82
CA ASN A 42 -10.92 -0.98 -20.13
C ASN A 42 -10.26 -2.13 -19.37
N GLY A 43 -9.27 -2.77 -19.97
CA GLY A 43 -8.47 -3.75 -19.27
C GLY A 43 -7.12 -3.95 -19.92
N SER A 44 -6.14 -4.36 -19.12
CA SER A 44 -4.77 -4.62 -19.58
C SER A 44 -4.16 -5.76 -18.76
N VAL A 45 -3.16 -6.38 -19.35
CA VAL A 45 -2.21 -7.25 -18.67
C VAL A 45 -0.81 -6.72 -18.98
N PHE A 46 0.08 -6.80 -18.01
CA PHE A 46 1.43 -6.30 -18.14
C PHE A 46 2.44 -7.22 -17.47
N TYR A 47 3.68 -7.14 -17.94
CA TYR A 47 4.84 -7.81 -17.37
C TYR A 47 6.04 -6.87 -17.50
N SER A 48 6.68 -6.55 -16.39
CA SER A 48 7.91 -5.78 -16.29
C SER A 48 9.03 -6.69 -15.81
N ASP A 49 10.08 -6.79 -16.61
CA ASP A 49 11.37 -7.41 -16.26
C ASP A 49 12.30 -6.27 -15.82
N ILE A 50 12.84 -6.35 -14.60
CA ILE A 50 13.54 -5.26 -13.92
C ILE A 50 14.96 -5.72 -13.57
N ASP A 51 15.95 -5.01 -14.11
CA ASP A 51 17.36 -5.18 -13.81
C ASP A 51 17.80 -4.13 -12.77
N ASP A 52 18.58 -4.58 -11.77
CA ASP A 52 19.20 -3.73 -10.74
C ASP A 52 18.19 -2.91 -9.88
N LEU A 53 17.06 -3.52 -9.52
CA LEU A 53 15.99 -2.89 -8.71
C LEU A 53 16.53 -2.32 -7.40
N GLY A 54 16.32 -1.02 -7.17
CA GLY A 54 16.78 -0.32 -5.97
C GLY A 54 15.88 -0.55 -4.75
N VAL A 55 16.30 -1.43 -3.83
CA VAL A 55 15.57 -1.74 -2.60
C VAL A 55 16.18 -1.01 -1.40
N ASN A 56 15.34 -0.29 -0.65
CA ASN A 56 15.75 0.36 0.58
C ASN A 56 15.64 -0.60 1.77
N ILE A 57 16.76 -0.83 2.45
CA ILE A 57 16.82 -1.62 3.68
C ILE A 57 17.22 -0.75 4.87
N ASP A 58 16.74 -1.10 6.06
CA ASP A 58 17.18 -0.47 7.29
C ASP A 58 18.46 -1.18 7.77
N ALA A 59 19.59 -0.47 7.63
CA ALA A 59 20.89 -0.92 8.13
C ALA A 59 20.95 -0.76 9.66
N GLY A 60 20.55 -1.83 10.33
CA GLY A 60 20.81 -2.13 11.73
C GLY A 60 20.43 -1.04 12.75
N MET A 61 21.17 -1.04 13.85
CA MET A 61 20.81 -0.30 15.08
C MET A 61 21.07 1.21 15.01
N CYS A 62 21.79 1.69 13.99
CA CYS A 62 21.97 3.13 13.79
C CYS A 62 20.83 3.82 13.05
N SER A 63 19.78 3.09 12.64
CA SER A 63 18.68 3.65 11.83
C SER A 63 19.17 4.22 10.48
N SER A 64 20.26 3.67 9.98
CA SER A 64 20.76 4.01 8.65
C SER A 64 19.87 3.35 7.60
N ARG A 65 19.72 3.97 6.43
CA ARG A 65 19.10 3.34 5.27
C ARG A 65 20.13 3.18 4.18
N VAL A 66 20.17 1.99 3.61
CA VAL A 66 21.04 1.65 2.49
C VAL A 66 20.14 1.19 1.36
N THR A 67 20.48 1.62 0.14
CA THR A 67 19.82 1.14 -1.08
C THR A 67 20.69 0.06 -1.66
N ILE A 68 20.11 -1.09 -1.97
CA ILE A 68 20.77 -2.24 -2.58
C ILE A 68 20.14 -2.44 -3.95
N SER A 69 20.96 -2.60 -4.97
CA SER A 69 20.52 -3.07 -6.29
C SER A 69 20.30 -4.58 -6.25
N VAL A 70 19.09 -5.00 -6.55
CA VAL A 70 18.71 -6.41 -6.68
C VAL A 70 18.84 -6.80 -8.16
N PRO A 71 19.71 -7.75 -8.53
CA PRO A 71 20.07 -8.00 -9.93
C PRO A 71 18.89 -8.25 -10.86
N GLU A 72 17.99 -9.16 -10.47
CA GLU A 72 16.84 -9.58 -11.27
C GLU A 72 15.58 -9.52 -10.41
N SER A 73 14.51 -8.93 -10.93
CA SER A 73 13.20 -8.83 -10.31
C SER A 73 12.12 -8.65 -11.38
N HIS A 74 10.88 -9.03 -11.08
CA HIS A 74 9.79 -8.80 -12.02
C HIS A 74 8.54 -8.26 -11.35
N THR A 75 7.65 -7.72 -12.18
CA THR A 75 6.28 -7.39 -11.79
C THR A 75 5.32 -7.78 -12.90
N ALA A 76 4.33 -8.60 -12.57
CA ALA A 76 3.30 -9.05 -13.49
C ALA A 76 1.92 -8.65 -12.96
N GLY A 77 1.00 -8.28 -13.85
CA GLY A 77 -0.31 -7.88 -13.37
C GLY A 77 -1.39 -7.78 -14.43
N ALA A 78 -2.60 -7.55 -13.94
CA ALA A 78 -3.79 -7.32 -14.72
C ALA A 78 -4.62 -6.20 -14.10
N GLU A 79 -5.18 -5.34 -14.94
CA GLU A 79 -6.07 -4.26 -14.51
C GLU A 79 -7.39 -4.33 -15.27
N LEU A 80 -8.47 -3.96 -14.59
CA LEU A 80 -9.81 -3.88 -15.14
C LEU A 80 -10.52 -2.65 -14.60
N GLU A 81 -11.10 -1.86 -15.50
CA GLU A 81 -11.94 -0.72 -15.18
C GLU A 81 -13.28 -0.85 -15.91
N ILE A 82 -14.37 -0.71 -15.17
CA ILE A 82 -15.74 -0.76 -15.67
C ILE A 82 -16.47 0.50 -15.19
N SER A 83 -17.14 1.17 -16.10
CA SER A 83 -18.01 2.31 -15.81
C SER A 83 -19.32 2.14 -16.55
N ALA A 84 -20.44 2.06 -15.82
CA ALA A 84 -21.74 1.73 -16.39
C ALA A 84 -22.82 2.71 -15.94
N ARG A 85 -23.81 2.91 -16.80
CA ARG A 85 -25.07 3.59 -16.50
C ARG A 85 -26.25 2.66 -16.82
N PRO A 86 -26.54 1.65 -15.97
CA PRO A 86 -27.61 0.69 -16.24
C PRO A 86 -28.98 1.35 -16.44
N THR A 87 -29.21 2.49 -15.78
CA THR A 87 -30.38 3.35 -15.99
C THR A 87 -29.93 4.81 -16.05
N ARG A 88 -30.85 5.74 -16.37
CA ARG A 88 -30.58 7.18 -16.34
C ARG A 88 -30.26 7.71 -14.93
N SER A 89 -30.67 6.97 -13.90
CA SER A 89 -30.53 7.37 -12.50
C SER A 89 -29.44 6.60 -11.76
N LEU A 90 -28.89 5.53 -12.33
CA LEU A 90 -27.88 4.71 -11.66
C LEU A 90 -26.57 4.75 -12.44
N HIS A 91 -25.52 5.21 -11.77
CA HIS A 91 -24.15 5.08 -12.23
C HIS A 91 -23.41 4.09 -11.32
N VAL A 92 -22.66 3.17 -11.92
CA VAL A 92 -21.81 2.22 -11.20
C VAL A 92 -20.42 2.26 -11.80
N SER A 93 -19.40 2.27 -10.96
CA SER A 93 -18.02 2.07 -11.36
C SER A 93 -17.40 0.92 -10.58
N PHE A 94 -16.46 0.24 -11.21
CA PHE A 94 -15.63 -0.77 -10.59
C PHE A 94 -14.22 -0.64 -11.19
N SER A 95 -13.20 -0.72 -10.35
CA SER A 95 -11.83 -0.88 -10.79
C SER A 95 -11.16 -1.98 -9.97
N GLY A 96 -10.26 -2.73 -10.58
CA GLY A 96 -9.51 -3.75 -9.89
C GLY A 96 -8.15 -3.96 -10.53
N SER A 97 -7.14 -4.23 -9.70
CA SER A 97 -5.82 -4.65 -10.13
C SER A 97 -5.40 -5.91 -9.37
N TYR A 98 -4.69 -6.80 -10.07
CA TYR A 98 -3.88 -7.86 -9.52
C TYR A 98 -2.42 -7.60 -9.89
N VAL A 99 -1.52 -7.56 -8.92
CA VAL A 99 -0.09 -7.30 -9.15
C VAL A 99 0.75 -8.26 -8.31
N GLU A 100 1.45 -9.16 -8.98
CA GLU A 100 2.51 -9.99 -8.41
C GLU A 100 3.85 -9.30 -8.65
N ALA A 101 4.65 -9.14 -7.60
CA ALA A 101 5.95 -8.48 -7.66
C ALA A 101 6.93 -9.26 -6.78
N GLU A 102 7.97 -9.83 -7.39
CA GLU A 102 8.89 -10.76 -6.74
C GLU A 102 10.34 -10.44 -7.10
N PHE A 103 11.25 -10.81 -6.21
CA PHE A 103 12.67 -10.88 -6.51
C PHE A 103 12.96 -12.17 -7.29
N ASP A 104 13.72 -12.07 -8.37
CA ASP A 104 14.19 -13.23 -9.17
C ASP A 104 15.66 -13.56 -8.86
N SER A 105 16.23 -12.92 -7.85
CA SER A 105 17.62 -13.09 -7.42
C SER A 105 17.79 -12.91 -5.91
N THR A 106 18.73 -13.67 -5.34
CA THR A 106 19.07 -13.58 -3.92
C THR A 106 20.28 -12.68 -3.71
N VAL A 107 20.16 -11.70 -2.82
CA VAL A 107 21.29 -10.87 -2.38
C VAL A 107 21.80 -11.37 -1.03
N THR A 108 23.11 -11.60 -0.92
CA THR A 108 23.74 -12.12 0.29
C THR A 108 24.74 -11.14 0.90
N ALA A 109 24.83 -11.12 2.23
CA ALA A 109 25.91 -10.46 2.96
C ALA A 109 27.25 -11.21 2.81
N PRO A 110 28.40 -10.60 3.18
CA PRO A 110 29.72 -11.24 3.10
C PRO A 110 29.86 -12.56 3.88
N ASP A 111 29.01 -12.78 4.89
CA ASP A 111 28.95 -14.02 5.68
C ASP A 111 28.11 -15.14 5.03
N GLY A 112 27.52 -14.87 3.86
CA GLY A 112 26.68 -15.79 3.09
C GLY A 112 25.23 -15.84 3.53
N SER A 113 24.80 -15.03 4.49
CA SER A 113 23.39 -14.91 4.87
C SER A 113 22.58 -14.12 3.84
N VAL A 114 21.31 -14.45 3.67
CA VAL A 114 20.36 -13.69 2.83
C VAL A 114 20.13 -12.33 3.46
N LEU A 115 20.26 -11.27 2.65
CA LEU A 115 20.22 -9.90 3.13
C LEU A 115 18.78 -9.40 3.17
N HIS A 116 18.25 -9.11 4.37
CA HIS A 116 16.92 -8.51 4.58
C HIS A 116 15.77 -9.19 3.81
N GLY A 117 15.82 -10.52 3.67
CA GLY A 117 14.80 -11.28 2.95
C GLY A 117 14.72 -11.01 1.44
N ILE A 118 15.77 -10.42 0.85
CA ILE A 118 15.93 -10.32 -0.60
C ILE A 118 16.41 -11.68 -1.11
N GLU A 119 15.45 -12.57 -1.32
CA GLU A 119 15.63 -13.94 -1.76
C GLU A 119 14.78 -14.18 -3.01
N ASP A 120 15.31 -14.98 -3.94
CA ASP A 120 14.56 -15.47 -5.10
C ASP A 120 13.20 -16.05 -4.69
N GLY A 121 12.12 -15.56 -5.32
CA GLY A 121 10.73 -15.90 -5.05
C GLY A 121 10.07 -15.16 -3.88
N ASN A 122 10.79 -14.31 -3.14
CA ASN A 122 10.17 -13.48 -2.11
C ASN A 122 9.48 -12.25 -2.72
N ARG A 123 8.38 -11.82 -2.09
CA ARG A 123 7.60 -10.67 -2.54
C ARG A 123 8.35 -9.36 -2.35
N ILE A 124 8.22 -8.46 -3.32
CA ILE A 124 8.62 -7.07 -3.20
C ILE A 124 7.66 -6.37 -2.20
N PRO A 125 8.19 -5.62 -1.21
CA PRO A 125 7.35 -5.02 -0.19
C PRO A 125 6.46 -3.89 -0.71
N SER A 126 5.39 -3.60 0.03
CA SER A 126 4.40 -2.55 -0.26
C SER A 126 3.59 -2.73 -1.55
N VAL A 127 3.54 -3.96 -2.07
CA VAL A 127 2.69 -4.35 -3.21
C VAL A 127 1.61 -5.34 -2.75
N PRO A 128 0.41 -4.85 -2.36
CA PRO A 128 -0.75 -5.72 -2.18
C PRO A 128 -1.14 -6.33 -3.52
N GLU A 129 -1.33 -7.65 -3.55
CA GLU A 129 -1.65 -8.37 -4.79
C GLU A 129 -2.98 -7.91 -5.37
N TRP A 130 -4.05 -7.93 -4.58
CA TRP A 130 -5.36 -7.45 -5.00
C TRP A 130 -5.66 -6.05 -4.45
N GLN A 131 -6.06 -5.15 -5.34
CA GLN A 131 -6.63 -3.86 -4.97
C GLN A 131 -7.90 -3.63 -5.78
N LEU A 132 -9.04 -3.55 -5.10
CA LEU A 132 -10.36 -3.42 -5.71
C LEU A 132 -11.06 -2.17 -5.22
N SER A 133 -11.79 -1.50 -6.10
CA SER A 133 -12.67 -0.39 -5.74
C SER A 133 -13.98 -0.47 -6.52
N GLY A 134 -15.05 -0.02 -5.89
CA GLY A 134 -16.36 0.06 -6.52
C GLY A 134 -17.13 1.25 -5.99
N SER A 135 -17.97 1.85 -6.83
CA SER A 135 -18.91 2.88 -6.40
C SER A 135 -20.24 2.76 -7.13
N ALA A 136 -21.29 3.20 -6.46
CA ALA A 136 -22.62 3.32 -7.04
C ALA A 136 -23.23 4.65 -6.62
N THR A 137 -23.63 5.46 -7.60
CA THR A 137 -24.37 6.70 -7.39
C THR A 137 -25.77 6.55 -7.97
N TYR A 138 -26.77 6.78 -7.13
CA TYR A 138 -28.17 6.78 -7.52
C TYR A 138 -28.76 8.18 -7.40
N MET A 139 -29.22 8.72 -8.52
CA MET A 139 -29.95 9.99 -8.61
C MET A 139 -31.40 9.79 -8.18
N LEU A 140 -31.80 10.55 -7.16
CA LEU A 140 -33.15 10.57 -6.64
C LEU A 140 -33.90 11.78 -7.25
N PRO A 141 -35.04 11.59 -7.93
CA PRO A 141 -35.82 12.71 -8.43
C PRO A 141 -36.73 13.30 -7.34
N GLY A 142 -36.76 14.62 -7.22
CA GLY A 142 -37.80 15.34 -6.47
C GLY A 142 -37.68 15.31 -4.94
N VAL A 143 -36.50 15.00 -4.39
CA VAL A 143 -36.27 15.06 -2.95
C VAL A 143 -36.16 16.52 -2.51
N LEU A 144 -37.03 16.95 -1.57
CA LEU A 144 -37.01 18.28 -0.95
C LEU A 144 -37.04 19.46 -1.96
N SER A 145 -37.60 19.25 -3.15
CA SER A 145 -37.59 20.25 -4.24
C SER A 145 -36.19 20.68 -4.68
N ALA A 146 -35.17 19.87 -4.41
CA ALA A 146 -33.83 20.07 -4.94
C ALA A 146 -33.79 19.85 -6.45
N ASP A 147 -32.93 20.59 -7.15
CA ASP A 147 -32.69 20.44 -8.59
C ASP A 147 -32.08 19.07 -8.88
N GLU A 148 -31.14 18.65 -8.03
CA GLU A 148 -30.55 17.31 -8.07
C GLU A 148 -30.46 16.73 -6.66
N SER A 149 -30.66 15.43 -6.54
CA SER A 149 -30.39 14.72 -5.30
C SER A 149 -29.81 13.35 -5.59
N TYR A 150 -28.90 12.89 -4.74
CA TYR A 150 -28.19 11.64 -4.97
C TYR A 150 -27.77 10.95 -3.68
N ILE A 151 -27.58 9.64 -3.79
CA ILE A 151 -26.89 8.81 -2.80
C ILE A 151 -25.74 8.12 -3.50
N THR A 152 -24.56 8.16 -2.89
CA THR A 152 -23.37 7.45 -3.35
C THR A 152 -22.89 6.50 -2.28
N ALA A 153 -22.67 5.24 -2.65
CA ALA A 153 -21.94 4.26 -1.85
C ALA A 153 -20.62 3.93 -2.54
N SER A 154 -19.55 3.78 -1.77
CA SER A 154 -18.27 3.30 -2.28
C SER A 154 -17.71 2.18 -1.42
N TRP A 155 -16.96 1.31 -2.05
CA TRP A 155 -16.26 0.19 -1.43
C TRP A 155 -14.82 0.15 -1.95
N GLN A 156 -13.88 -0.16 -1.07
CA GLN A 156 -12.50 -0.45 -1.40
C GLN A 156 -12.07 -1.74 -0.66
N TYR A 157 -11.25 -2.54 -1.31
CA TYR A 157 -10.53 -3.66 -0.72
C TYR A 157 -9.06 -3.57 -1.08
N VAL A 158 -8.20 -3.82 -0.10
CA VAL A 158 -6.75 -3.92 -0.26
C VAL A 158 -6.33 -5.21 0.42
N ASP A 159 -5.61 -6.05 -0.32
CA ASP A 159 -5.12 -7.33 0.19
C ASP A 159 -3.96 -7.15 1.18
N THR A 160 -3.46 -8.27 1.68
CA THR A 160 -2.29 -8.33 2.54
C THR A 160 -1.04 -7.78 1.86
N SER A 161 -0.23 -7.09 2.65
CA SER A 161 1.05 -6.55 2.21
C SER A 161 2.06 -6.54 3.35
N ILE A 162 3.33 -6.40 3.01
CA ILE A 162 4.43 -6.23 3.96
C ILE A 162 5.07 -4.85 3.78
N THR A 163 5.77 -4.33 4.79
CA THR A 163 6.38 -2.98 4.70
C THR A 163 7.83 -3.03 4.21
N GLN A 164 8.57 -4.07 4.58
CA GLN A 164 9.96 -4.32 4.18
C GLN A 164 10.12 -5.74 3.65
N SER A 165 11.13 -5.99 2.82
CA SER A 165 11.39 -7.30 2.20
C SER A 165 11.56 -8.40 3.25
N GLY A 166 12.21 -8.11 4.38
CA GLY A 166 12.45 -9.06 5.47
C GLY A 166 11.19 -9.44 6.26
N ASP A 167 10.10 -8.68 6.17
CA ASP A 167 8.89 -8.90 6.98
C ASP A 167 8.21 -10.25 6.73
N GLN A 168 8.49 -10.89 5.59
CA GLN A 168 8.00 -12.22 5.24
C GLN A 168 8.89 -13.37 5.73
N VAL A 169 10.10 -13.07 6.25
CA VAL A 169 11.08 -14.05 6.68
C VAL A 169 10.82 -14.48 8.13
N PRO A 170 10.80 -15.80 8.42
CA PRO A 170 10.64 -16.27 9.80
C PRO A 170 11.72 -15.75 10.75
N GLY A 171 11.30 -15.13 11.86
CA GLY A 171 12.20 -14.62 12.90
C GLY A 171 12.46 -13.11 12.82
N GLU A 172 12.20 -12.47 11.68
CA GLU A 172 12.25 -11.01 11.53
C GLU A 172 11.13 -10.29 12.29
N ASP A 173 10.13 -11.05 12.76
CA ASP A 173 9.01 -10.60 13.59
C ASP A 173 9.36 -10.48 15.08
N ILE A 174 10.61 -10.74 15.47
CA ILE A 174 11.10 -10.75 16.86
C ILE A 174 12.06 -9.59 17.09
N PHE A 175 11.62 -8.58 17.85
CA PHE A 175 12.43 -7.39 18.14
C PHE A 175 13.01 -7.44 19.56
N PRO A 176 14.35 -7.43 19.72
CA PRO A 176 14.97 -7.30 21.02
C PRO A 176 14.88 -5.84 21.49
N THR A 177 14.37 -5.63 22.71
CA THR A 177 14.22 -4.27 23.26
C THR A 177 15.57 -3.62 23.56
N ASN A 178 16.64 -4.40 23.79
CA ASN A 178 18.04 -4.01 24.02
C ASN A 178 18.28 -2.90 25.08
N PHE A 179 17.21 -2.42 25.71
CA PHE A 179 17.18 -1.37 26.71
C PHE A 179 16.13 -1.73 27.76
N ALA A 180 16.52 -1.68 29.03
CA ALA A 180 15.56 -1.82 30.12
C ALA A 180 14.65 -0.58 30.14
N TYR A 181 13.36 -0.75 29.90
CA TYR A 181 12.37 0.33 29.95
C TYR A 181 11.24 -0.02 30.94
N ALA A 182 10.91 0.92 31.82
CA ALA A 182 9.81 0.82 32.80
C ALA A 182 9.81 -0.46 33.67
N GLY A 183 10.98 -1.00 34.03
CA GLY A 183 11.12 -2.21 34.85
C GLY A 183 11.12 -3.52 34.06
N THR A 184 11.05 -3.45 32.73
CA THR A 184 11.23 -4.58 31.82
C THR A 184 12.72 -4.87 31.67
N PRO A 185 13.17 -6.13 31.80
CA PRO A 185 14.58 -6.46 31.58
C PRO A 185 14.96 -6.36 30.09
N ALA A 186 16.22 -6.04 29.81
CA ALA A 186 16.73 -5.74 28.47
C ALA A 186 16.77 -6.95 27.51
N ASP A 187 16.53 -8.17 28.03
CA ASP A 187 16.47 -9.42 27.28
C ASP A 187 15.05 -9.75 26.79
N GLN A 188 14.05 -8.91 27.08
CA GLN A 188 12.72 -9.12 26.53
C GLN A 188 12.68 -8.86 25.03
N THR A 189 12.01 -9.78 24.34
CA THR A 189 11.68 -9.67 22.93
C THR A 189 10.20 -9.33 22.77
N THR A 190 9.91 -8.50 21.78
CA THR A 190 8.53 -8.21 21.36
C THR A 190 8.30 -8.90 20.02
N LYS A 191 7.29 -9.76 19.97
CA LYS A 191 6.85 -10.38 18.72
C LYS A 191 5.75 -9.53 18.08
N VAL A 192 5.92 -9.15 16.82
CA VAL A 192 4.97 -8.29 16.09
C VAL A 192 4.63 -8.92 14.75
N ASP A 193 3.34 -9.05 14.43
CA ASP A 193 2.91 -9.53 13.12
C ASP A 193 3.24 -8.48 12.03
N LEU A 194 4.21 -8.79 11.19
CA LEU A 194 4.71 -7.87 10.17
C LEU A 194 3.86 -7.89 8.90
N THR A 195 2.97 -8.89 8.75
CA THR A 195 2.01 -8.90 7.66
C THR A 195 0.87 -7.93 7.99
N LEU A 196 0.63 -6.97 7.09
CA LEU A 196 -0.51 -6.08 7.17
C LEU A 196 -1.72 -6.83 6.63
N ASN A 197 -2.74 -7.01 7.48
CA ASN A 197 -3.95 -7.72 7.08
C ASN A 197 -4.71 -6.98 5.98
N SER A 198 -5.35 -7.76 5.10
CA SER A 198 -6.30 -7.22 4.13
C SER A 198 -7.45 -6.50 4.82
N TYR A 199 -8.01 -5.47 4.19
CA TYR A 199 -9.09 -4.69 4.78
C TYR A 199 -10.10 -4.21 3.75
N HIS A 200 -11.30 -3.86 4.23
CA HIS A 200 -12.35 -3.26 3.42
C HIS A 200 -12.73 -1.89 3.99
N LEU A 201 -12.93 -0.91 3.12
CA LEU A 201 -13.48 0.40 3.49
C LEU A 201 -14.78 0.64 2.75
N PHE A 202 -15.83 0.91 3.51
CA PHE A 202 -17.15 1.26 2.99
C PHE A 202 -17.47 2.72 3.33
N ASN A 203 -17.87 3.50 2.33
CA ASN A 203 -18.28 4.89 2.52
C ASN A 203 -19.68 5.11 1.96
N LEU A 204 -20.39 6.08 2.54
CA LEU A 204 -21.72 6.50 2.11
C LEU A 204 -21.80 8.03 2.13
N SER A 205 -22.44 8.60 1.13
CA SER A 205 -22.79 10.03 1.11
C SER A 205 -24.15 10.25 0.48
N ALA A 206 -24.84 11.29 0.93
CA ALA A 206 -26.08 11.77 0.30
C ALA A 206 -25.96 13.27 0.08
N GLY A 207 -26.37 13.74 -1.09
CA GLY A 207 -26.26 15.14 -1.47
C GLY A 207 -27.52 15.69 -2.11
N LEU A 208 -27.68 17.01 -1.98
CA LEU A 208 -28.75 17.82 -2.55
C LEU A 208 -28.13 19.05 -3.20
N VAL A 209 -28.55 19.37 -4.42
CA VAL A 209 -28.22 20.62 -5.11
C VAL A 209 -29.50 21.45 -5.21
N TYR A 210 -29.46 22.66 -4.66
CA TYR A 210 -30.55 23.63 -4.72
C TYR A 210 -30.00 24.95 -5.22
N GLU A 211 -30.38 25.34 -6.43
CA GLU A 211 -29.86 26.50 -7.15
C GLU A 211 -28.32 26.50 -7.18
N ALA A 212 -27.69 27.42 -6.46
CA ALA A 212 -26.23 27.56 -6.36
C ALA A 212 -25.61 26.80 -5.18
N LEU A 213 -26.41 26.20 -4.30
CA LEU A 213 -25.96 25.54 -3.08
C LEU A 213 -26.01 24.02 -3.22
N GLU A 214 -24.87 23.37 -3.01
CA GLU A 214 -24.77 21.92 -2.83
C GLU A 214 -24.50 21.60 -1.36
N LEU A 215 -25.33 20.74 -0.77
CA LEU A 215 -25.18 20.20 0.58
C LEU A 215 -24.97 18.69 0.49
N THR A 216 -23.87 18.19 1.05
CA THR A 216 -23.58 16.76 1.16
C THR A 216 -23.37 16.37 2.61
N ILE A 217 -24.03 15.31 3.06
CA ILE A 217 -23.71 14.58 4.29
C ILE A 217 -22.95 13.31 3.92
N PHE A 218 -21.94 12.95 4.72
CA PHE A 218 -21.15 11.76 4.44
C PHE A 218 -20.77 11.00 5.71
N ALA A 219 -20.55 9.70 5.54
CA ALA A 219 -19.98 8.79 6.50
C ALA A 219 -18.88 7.99 5.78
N LYS A 220 -17.63 8.16 6.22
CA LYS A 220 -16.48 7.39 5.74
C LYS A 220 -16.17 6.26 6.71
N ASN A 221 -15.71 5.13 6.18
CA ASN A 221 -15.37 3.93 6.95
C ASN A 221 -16.52 3.51 7.90
N ILE A 222 -17.71 3.25 7.32
CA ILE A 222 -18.93 3.02 8.10
C ILE A 222 -18.87 1.76 8.98
N THR A 223 -18.01 0.81 8.62
CA THR A 223 -17.73 -0.43 9.37
C THR A 223 -16.74 -0.24 10.51
N ASP A 224 -16.13 0.95 10.63
CA ASP A 224 -15.12 1.27 11.65
C ASP A 224 -13.90 0.32 11.60
N GLU A 225 -13.49 -0.03 10.38
CA GLU A 225 -12.30 -0.83 10.13
C GLU A 225 -11.05 -0.05 10.56
N ASN A 226 -10.08 -0.68 11.21
CA ASN A 226 -8.85 -0.04 11.66
C ASN A 226 -7.63 -0.64 10.94
N PRO A 227 -7.45 -0.33 9.64
CA PRO A 227 -6.44 -0.99 8.84
C PRO A 227 -5.05 -0.55 9.27
N LYS A 228 -4.10 -1.49 9.30
CA LYS A 228 -2.67 -1.20 9.46
C LYS A 228 -2.11 -0.92 8.07
N LEU A 229 -1.58 0.28 7.86
CA LEU A 229 -1.14 0.78 6.55
C LEU A 229 0.36 0.62 6.32
N SER A 230 1.14 0.64 7.40
CA SER A 230 2.58 0.36 7.36
C SER A 230 3.07 0.06 8.77
N PHE A 231 4.18 -0.66 8.87
CA PHE A 231 4.90 -0.85 10.12
C PHE A 231 6.13 0.06 10.18
N ASP A 232 6.25 0.82 11.27
CA ASP A 232 7.38 1.70 11.55
C ASP A 232 8.22 1.07 12.65
N ARG A 233 9.47 0.74 12.30
CA ARG A 233 10.50 0.26 13.23
C ARG A 233 11.64 1.27 13.29
N GLU A 234 11.99 1.72 14.48
CA GLU A 234 13.10 2.63 14.70
C GLU A 234 14.35 1.85 15.13
N ARG A 235 15.52 2.19 14.55
CA ARG A 235 16.84 1.59 14.89
C ARG A 235 16.84 0.06 14.80
N GLY A 236 16.37 -0.50 13.68
CA GLY A 236 16.26 -1.96 13.51
C GLY A 236 15.32 -2.62 14.52
N GLY A 237 14.37 -1.85 15.07
CA GLY A 237 13.38 -2.31 16.05
C GLY A 237 13.84 -2.31 17.50
N GLY A 238 15.05 -1.79 17.80
CA GLY A 238 15.52 -1.59 19.18
C GLY A 238 14.91 -0.38 19.90
N ALA A 239 14.02 0.36 19.25
CA ALA A 239 13.34 1.53 19.81
C ALA A 239 11.83 1.51 19.53
N ARG A 240 11.27 2.56 18.91
CA ARG A 240 9.83 2.62 18.61
C ARG A 240 9.43 1.52 17.64
N LEU A 241 8.39 0.79 17.99
CA LEU A 241 7.63 -0.11 17.12
C LEU A 241 6.19 0.41 17.05
N GLY A 242 5.65 0.61 15.86
CA GLY A 242 4.27 1.09 15.73
C GLY A 242 3.71 0.94 14.32
N TYR A 243 2.40 0.77 14.23
CA TYR A 243 1.72 0.79 12.95
C TYR A 243 1.20 2.19 12.65
N ARG A 244 1.28 2.59 11.38
CA ARG A 244 0.42 3.65 10.85
C ARG A 244 -0.94 3.03 10.60
N VAL A 245 -1.98 3.65 11.14
CA VAL A 245 -3.35 3.13 11.03
C VAL A 245 -4.22 4.05 10.19
N GLY A 246 -5.26 3.47 9.58
CA GLY A 246 -6.25 4.20 8.80
C GLY A 246 -7.07 5.17 9.63
N GLN A 247 -7.84 6.01 8.92
CA GLN A 247 -8.78 6.92 9.57
C GLN A 247 -9.95 6.12 10.17
N PRO A 248 -10.34 6.42 11.42
CA PRO A 248 -11.53 5.82 12.01
C PRO A 248 -12.78 6.30 11.26
N ARG A 249 -13.91 5.67 11.58
CA ARG A 249 -15.21 6.12 11.08
C ARG A 249 -15.41 7.61 11.30
N THR A 250 -15.69 8.32 10.21
CA THR A 250 -15.77 9.79 10.22
C THR A 250 -17.05 10.24 9.55
N PHE A 251 -17.79 11.13 10.23
CA PHE A 251 -18.99 11.76 9.70
C PHE A 251 -18.72 13.24 9.41
N GLY A 252 -19.37 13.78 8.40
CA GLY A 252 -19.24 15.20 8.11
C GLY A 252 -20.32 15.73 7.19
N VAL A 253 -20.30 17.05 7.06
CA VAL A 253 -21.17 17.81 6.18
C VAL A 253 -20.28 18.72 5.33
N THR A 254 -20.59 18.84 4.05
CA THR A 254 -19.95 19.76 3.12
C THR A 254 -21.02 20.65 2.51
N ALA A 255 -20.78 21.95 2.51
CA ALA A 255 -21.59 22.94 1.82
C ALA A 255 -20.72 23.62 0.77
N ARG A 256 -21.19 23.69 -0.47
CA ARG A 256 -20.49 24.33 -1.58
C ARG A 256 -21.44 25.29 -2.29
N MET A 257 -20.97 26.52 -2.51
CA MET A 257 -21.71 27.57 -3.22
C MET A 257 -21.03 27.83 -4.57
N TYR A 258 -21.79 27.83 -5.65
CA TYR A 258 -21.33 28.15 -6.99
C TYR A 258 -21.70 29.62 -7.33
N PHE A 259 -20.80 30.36 -7.98
CA PHE A 259 -20.97 31.78 -8.35
C PHE A 259 -20.78 31.99 -9.84
#